data_AF-A0A7S1R9N2-F1
#
_entry.id   AF-A0A7S1R9N2-F1
#
_cell.length_a   1.000
_cell.length_b   1.000
_cell.length_c   1.000
_cell.angle_alpha   90.00
_cell.angle_beta   90.00
_cell.angle_gamma   90.00
#
_symmetry.space_group_name_H-M   'P 1'
#
loop_
_entity.id
_entity.type
_entity.pdbx_description
1 polymer ?
#
loop_
_entity_poly.entity_id
_entity_poly.type
_entity_poly.pdbx_seq_one_letter_code
_entity_poly.pdbx_strand_id
1 'polypeptide(L)'
;QELRQWVGQMLGIMSHLEGDCKGDIDSENGQLPWNFGMNVSGPSKTLLISIHNTQSHLGQIADRLSVLDEVSRSFTDSHSRYRDAFTNQTLLMLTVATAAFMPAQFLAGVYGTNFVLSDGQPAIPELRHKYGYLIFWLVSVGLVLTGAGTLYCCVRRRSL
;
A
#
# COMPACT_ATOMS: atom_id res chain seq x y z
N GLN A 1 -13.44 5.82 15.29
CA GLN A 1 -14.05 5.35 16.56
C GLN A 1 -14.80 6.50 17.23
N GLU A 2 -14.16 7.66 17.38
CA GLU A 2 -14.76 8.95 17.80
C GLU A 2 -16.11 9.27 17.12
N LEU A 3 -16.21 9.15 15.79
CA LEU A 3 -17.45 9.42 15.04
C LEU A 3 -18.62 8.51 15.42
N ARG A 4 -18.36 7.22 15.71
CA ARG A 4 -19.43 6.29 16.15
C ARG A 4 -19.93 6.65 17.55
N GLN A 5 -19.02 7.09 18.41
CA GLN A 5 -19.36 7.53 19.76
C GLN A 5 -20.18 8.82 19.73
N TRP A 6 -19.79 9.78 18.87
CA TRP A 6 -20.51 11.04 18.72
C TRP A 6 -21.90 10.86 18.09
N VAL A 7 -22.01 10.03 17.05
CA VAL A 7 -23.30 9.67 16.45
C VAL A 7 -24.19 8.92 17.44
N GLY A 8 -23.62 8.00 18.23
CA GLY A 8 -24.35 7.30 19.29
C GLY A 8 -24.88 8.25 20.38
N GLN A 9 -24.08 9.22 20.80
CA GLN A 9 -24.49 10.24 21.78
C GLN A 9 -25.60 11.15 21.23
N MET A 10 -25.47 11.60 19.99
CA MET A 10 -26.50 12.42 19.34
C MET A 10 -27.81 11.66 19.16
N LEU A 11 -27.76 10.38 18.77
CA LEU A 11 -28.94 9.52 18.68
C LEU A 11 -29.60 9.30 20.05
N GLY A 12 -28.81 9.17 21.12
CA GLY A 12 -29.31 9.06 22.50
C GLY A 12 -30.07 10.32 22.94
N ILE A 13 -29.48 11.50 22.74
CA ILE A 13 -30.11 12.79 23.09
C ILE A 13 -31.39 13.00 22.25
N MET A 14 -31.35 12.68 20.96
CA MET A 14 -32.52 12.81 20.08
C MET A 14 -33.67 11.89 20.50
N SER A 15 -33.37 10.64 20.91
CA SER A 15 -34.37 9.69 21.39
C SER A 15 -35.03 10.14 22.70
N HIS A 16 -34.27 10.83 23.56
CA HIS A 16 -34.80 11.39 24.79
C HIS A 16 -35.77 12.55 24.49
N LEU A 17 -35.39 13.43 23.54
CA LEU A 17 -36.25 14.52 23.08
C LEU A 17 -37.53 14.02 22.41
N GLU A 18 -37.48 12.91 21.68
CA GLU A 18 -38.67 12.25 21.12
C GLU A 18 -39.62 11.77 22.22
N GLY A 19 -39.06 11.18 23.30
CA GLY A 19 -39.81 10.77 24.48
C GLY A 19 -40.50 11.94 25.18
N ASP A 20 -39.79 13.05 25.34
CA ASP A 20 -40.32 14.27 25.97
C ASP A 20 -41.42 14.92 25.11
N CYS A 21 -41.24 14.99 23.79
CA CYS A 21 -42.27 15.47 22.87
C CYS A 21 -43.52 14.58 22.85
N LYS A 22 -43.37 13.26 23.01
CA LYS A 22 -44.50 12.33 23.06
C LYS A 22 -45.28 12.45 24.38
N GLY A 23 -44.60 12.68 25.50
CA GLY A 23 -45.24 12.93 26.79
C GLY A 23 -46.08 14.20 26.84
N ASP A 24 -45.70 15.24 26.08
CA ASP A 24 -46.41 16.51 26.03
C ASP A 24 -47.65 16.48 25.11
N ILE A 25 -47.70 15.57 24.13
CA ILE A 25 -48.87 15.37 23.23
C ILE A 25 -50.08 14.78 23.98
N ASP A 26 -49.83 14.02 25.05
CA ASP A 26 -50.87 13.42 25.89
C ASP A 26 -51.39 14.38 27.00
N SER A 27 -50.78 15.56 27.15
CA SER A 27 -51.19 16.58 28.12
C SER A 27 -52.13 17.59 27.45
N GLU A 28 -53.44 17.51 27.74
CA GLU A 28 -54.52 18.29 27.11
C GLU A 28 -54.48 19.82 27.36
N ASN A 29 -53.42 20.36 27.98
CA ASN A 29 -53.21 21.80 28.16
C ASN A 29 -52.11 22.29 27.24
N GLY A 30 -52.53 22.83 26.09
CA GLY A 30 -51.66 23.23 24.98
C GLY A 30 -50.73 24.40 25.28
N GLN A 31 -49.57 24.12 25.87
CA GLN A 31 -48.42 25.00 25.79
C GLN A 31 -47.11 24.20 25.82
N LEU A 32 -46.63 23.85 24.63
CA LEU A 32 -45.28 23.28 24.45
C LEU A 32 -44.24 24.25 25.04
N PRO A 33 -43.32 23.79 25.91
CA PRO A 33 -42.33 24.66 26.56
C PRO A 33 -41.28 25.23 25.59
N TRP A 34 -41.15 24.67 24.39
CA TRP A 34 -40.15 25.06 23.39
C TRP A 34 -40.79 25.71 22.16
N ASN A 35 -40.82 27.05 22.14
CA ASN A 35 -41.21 27.84 20.97
C ASN A 35 -39.97 28.23 20.14
N PHE A 36 -39.63 27.42 19.13
CA PHE A 36 -38.59 27.74 18.13
C PHE A 36 -39.07 28.69 17.02
N GLY A 37 -40.00 29.60 17.31
CA GLY A 37 -40.44 30.63 16.35
C GLY A 37 -41.22 30.13 15.14
N MET A 38 -41.68 28.87 15.14
CA MET A 38 -42.58 28.34 14.12
C MET A 38 -44.03 28.48 14.60
N ASN A 39 -44.83 29.29 13.92
CA ASN A 39 -46.28 29.35 14.15
C ASN A 39 -46.94 28.10 13.53
N VAL A 40 -46.88 26.97 14.24
CA VAL A 40 -47.55 25.72 13.85
C VAL A 40 -48.89 25.61 14.55
N SER A 41 -49.93 26.10 13.88
CA SER A 41 -51.33 25.79 14.24
C SER A 41 -51.68 24.38 13.76
N GLY A 42 -51.19 23.36 14.49
CA GLY A 42 -51.56 21.92 14.47
C GLY A 42 -50.94 21.02 13.37
N PRO A 43 -50.82 19.69 13.56
CA PRO A 43 -50.78 18.87 14.78
C PRO A 43 -49.34 18.39 15.09
N SER A 44 -48.96 18.27 16.36
CA SER A 44 -47.62 17.85 16.84
C SER A 44 -47.05 16.55 16.22
N LYS A 45 -47.89 15.73 15.57
CA LYS A 45 -47.51 14.49 14.86
C LYS A 45 -46.57 14.73 13.67
N THR A 46 -46.71 15.85 12.96
CA THR A 46 -45.87 16.16 11.79
C THR A 46 -44.43 16.52 12.20
N LEU A 47 -44.26 17.14 13.37
CA LEU A 47 -42.95 17.46 13.94
C LEU A 47 -42.19 16.16 14.27
N LEU A 48 -42.84 15.23 14.98
CA LEU A 48 -42.25 13.95 15.37
C LEU A 48 -41.74 13.18 14.13
N ILE A 49 -42.54 13.14 13.07
CA ILE A 49 -42.14 12.54 11.78
C ILE A 49 -40.91 13.23 11.15
N SER A 50 -40.80 14.55 11.26
CA SER A 50 -39.64 15.29 10.75
C SER A 50 -38.36 14.97 11.52
N ILE A 51 -38.44 14.87 12.86
CA ILE A 51 -37.32 14.46 13.72
C ILE A 51 -36.89 13.03 13.40
N HIS A 52 -37.85 12.11 13.30
CA HIS A 52 -37.59 10.71 12.97
C HIS A 52 -36.93 10.53 11.60
N ASN A 53 -37.39 11.28 10.59
CA ASN A 53 -36.75 11.30 9.28
C ASN A 53 -35.31 11.81 9.38
N THR A 54 -35.08 12.93 10.06
CA THR A 54 -33.73 13.51 10.23
C THR A 54 -32.79 12.53 10.94
N GLN A 55 -33.28 11.81 11.95
CA GLN A 55 -32.54 10.76 12.65
C GLN A 55 -32.16 9.61 11.72
N SER A 56 -33.12 9.13 10.93
CA SER A 56 -32.89 8.05 9.95
C SER A 56 -31.89 8.46 8.88
N HIS A 57 -31.93 9.71 8.42
CA HIS A 57 -30.97 10.26 7.46
C HIS A 57 -29.55 10.37 8.06
N LEU A 58 -29.43 10.79 9.32
CA LEU A 58 -28.15 10.81 10.04
C LEU A 58 -27.54 9.42 10.16
N GLY A 59 -28.37 8.41 10.50
CA GLY A 59 -27.94 7.01 10.55
C GLY A 59 -27.41 6.51 9.20
N GLN A 60 -28.15 6.75 8.12
CA GLN A 60 -27.72 6.37 6.77
C GLN A 60 -26.40 7.04 6.35
N ILE A 61 -26.19 8.30 6.70
CA ILE A 61 -24.94 9.01 6.39
C ILE A 61 -23.79 8.41 7.19
N ALA A 62 -24.00 8.08 8.47
CA ALA A 62 -22.99 7.43 9.30
C ALA A 62 -22.57 6.06 8.75
N ASP A 63 -23.54 5.26 8.30
CA ASP A 63 -23.26 3.96 7.69
C ASP A 63 -22.48 4.13 6.37
N ARG A 64 -22.86 5.08 5.52
CA ARG A 64 -22.12 5.38 4.28
C ARG A 64 -20.68 5.85 4.55
N LEU A 65 -20.47 6.67 5.57
CA LEU A 65 -19.13 7.09 6.01
C LEU A 65 -18.29 5.89 6.45
N SER A 66 -18.88 4.92 7.15
CA SER A 66 -18.16 3.71 7.57
C SER A 66 -17.72 2.85 6.38
N VAL A 67 -18.57 2.74 5.35
CA VAL A 67 -18.22 2.04 4.10
C VAL A 67 -17.10 2.78 3.37
N LEU A 68 -17.14 4.12 3.33
CA LEU A 68 -16.09 4.92 2.71
C LEU A 68 -14.75 4.78 3.42
N ASP A 69 -14.73 4.71 4.76
CA ASP A 69 -13.51 4.46 5.54
C ASP A 69 -12.92 3.08 5.21
N GLU A 70 -13.76 2.05 5.10
CA GLU A 70 -13.33 0.70 4.72
C GLU A 70 -12.74 0.67 3.31
N VAL A 71 -13.39 1.33 2.34
CA VAL A 71 -12.88 1.45 0.97
C VAL A 71 -11.56 2.20 0.94
N SER A 72 -11.42 3.28 1.71
CA SER A 72 -10.18 4.05 1.81
C SER A 72 -9.03 3.19 2.35
N ARG A 73 -9.27 2.41 3.40
CA ARG A 73 -8.29 1.46 3.97
C ARG A 73 -7.87 0.41 2.96
N SER A 74 -8.84 -0.19 2.26
CA SER A 74 -8.59 -1.20 1.21
C SER A 74 -7.77 -0.62 0.04
N PHE A 75 -8.03 0.63 -0.36
CA PHE A 75 -7.24 1.30 -1.37
C PHE A 75 -5.80 1.57 -0.90
N THR A 76 -5.62 2.02 0.34
CA THR A 76 -4.28 2.19 0.94
C THR A 76 -3.52 0.87 1.00
N ASP A 77 -4.16 -0.22 1.41
CA ASP A 77 -3.56 -1.56 1.43
C ASP A 77 -3.20 -2.06 0.03
N SER A 78 -4.05 -1.76 -0.96
CA SER A 78 -3.74 -2.08 -2.36
C SER A 78 -2.53 -1.28 -2.87
N HIS A 79 -2.41 -0.02 -2.46
CA HIS A 79 -1.29 0.83 -2.84
C HIS A 79 0.03 0.38 -2.18
N SER A 80 0.02 -0.03 -0.90
CA SER A 80 1.21 -0.60 -0.26
C SER A 80 1.64 -1.89 -0.95
N ARG A 81 0.71 -2.80 -1.26
CA ARG A 81 1.00 -4.02 -2.02
C ARG A 81 1.64 -3.75 -3.38
N TYR A 82 1.18 -2.72 -4.09
CA TYR A 82 1.78 -2.32 -5.36
C TYR A 82 3.23 -1.83 -5.19
N ARG A 83 3.48 -1.02 -4.15
CA ARG A 83 4.84 -0.55 -3.82
C ARG A 83 5.77 -1.69 -3.46
N ASP A 84 5.28 -2.67 -2.71
CA ASP A 84 6.05 -3.87 -2.34
C ASP A 84 6.37 -4.71 -3.58
N ALA A 85 5.40 -4.88 -4.49
CA ALA A 85 5.61 -5.57 -5.76
C ALA A 85 6.66 -4.87 -6.63
N PHE A 86 6.59 -3.54 -6.76
CA PHE A 86 7.59 -2.76 -7.49
C PHE A 86 8.98 -2.85 -6.85
N THR A 87 9.04 -2.81 -5.52
CA THR A 87 10.30 -2.96 -4.77
C THR A 87 10.92 -4.34 -5.01
N ASN A 88 10.11 -5.39 -4.96
CA ASN A 88 10.55 -6.75 -5.25
C ASN A 88 11.09 -6.89 -6.69
N GLN A 89 10.41 -6.27 -7.66
CA GLN A 89 10.88 -6.25 -9.05
C GLN A 89 12.22 -5.48 -9.19
N THR A 90 12.34 -4.34 -8.53
CA THR A 90 13.57 -3.51 -8.56
C THR A 90 14.76 -4.26 -7.95
N LEU A 91 14.56 -4.91 -6.80
CA LEU A 91 15.58 -5.74 -6.16
C LEU A 91 16.02 -6.88 -7.06
N LEU A 92 15.07 -7.54 -7.73
CA LEU A 92 15.37 -8.60 -8.68
C LEU A 92 16.19 -8.07 -9.87
N MET A 93 15.85 -6.90 -10.42
CA MET A 93 16.60 -6.29 -11.52
C MET A 93 18.04 -5.96 -11.13
N LEU A 94 18.23 -5.33 -9.96
CA LEU A 94 19.56 -5.02 -9.44
C LEU A 94 20.37 -6.31 -9.19
N THR A 95 19.75 -7.33 -8.58
CA THR A 95 20.43 -8.59 -8.26
C THR A 95 20.88 -9.33 -9.52
N VAL A 96 20.04 -9.38 -10.56
CA VAL A 96 20.40 -9.98 -11.85
C VAL A 96 21.57 -9.23 -12.49
N ALA A 97 21.55 -7.89 -12.45
CA ALA A 97 22.67 -7.09 -12.95
C ALA A 97 23.97 -7.38 -12.15
N THR A 98 23.92 -7.32 -10.82
CA THR A 98 25.08 -7.59 -9.96
C THR A 98 25.62 -9.01 -10.14
N ALA A 99 24.75 -10.02 -10.20
CA ALA A 99 25.16 -11.41 -10.36
C ALA A 99 25.76 -11.69 -11.76
N ALA A 100 25.36 -10.94 -12.80
CA ALA A 100 26.00 -10.99 -14.10
C ALA A 100 27.39 -10.33 -14.10
N PHE A 101 27.61 -9.28 -13.31
CA PHE A 101 28.88 -8.56 -13.25
C PHE A 101 29.89 -9.16 -12.25
N MET A 102 29.44 -9.83 -11.19
CA MET A 102 30.33 -10.44 -10.19
C MET A 102 31.46 -11.32 -10.78
N PRO A 103 31.17 -12.25 -11.72
CA PRO A 103 32.20 -13.11 -12.29
C PRO A 103 33.20 -12.31 -13.15
N ALA A 104 32.71 -11.32 -13.88
CA ALA A 104 33.55 -10.42 -14.67
C ALA A 104 34.43 -9.52 -13.79
N GLN A 105 33.89 -9.01 -12.67
CA GLN A 105 34.63 -8.22 -11.69
C GLN A 105 35.70 -9.05 -10.97
N PHE A 106 35.39 -10.30 -10.61
CA PHE A 106 36.38 -11.23 -10.04
C PHE A 106 37.54 -11.46 -11.01
N LEU A 107 37.23 -11.71 -12.29
CA LEU A 107 38.25 -11.91 -13.31
C LEU A 107 39.07 -10.63 -13.54
N ALA A 108 38.43 -9.46 -13.63
CA ALA A 108 39.12 -8.19 -13.72
C ALA A 108 39.97 -7.88 -12.48
N GLY A 109 39.56 -8.33 -11.29
CA GLY A 109 40.35 -8.24 -10.07
C GLY A 109 41.59 -9.14 -10.10
N VAL A 110 41.42 -10.42 -10.45
CA VAL A 110 42.52 -11.39 -10.59
C VAL A 110 43.51 -10.97 -11.68
N TYR A 111 43.03 -10.45 -12.82
CA TYR A 111 43.90 -9.98 -13.90
C TYR A 111 44.40 -8.53 -13.70
N GLY A 112 43.80 -7.78 -12.79
CA GLY A 112 44.22 -6.45 -12.38
C GLY A 112 45.32 -6.46 -11.31
N THR A 113 45.52 -7.57 -10.60
CA THR A 113 46.73 -7.77 -9.79
C THR A 113 47.91 -7.97 -10.75
N ASN A 114 48.71 -6.91 -10.93
CA ASN A 114 49.85 -6.86 -11.85
C ASN A 114 50.76 -8.10 -11.72
N PHE A 115 50.77 -8.96 -12.74
CA PHE A 115 51.69 -10.10 -12.87
C PHE A 115 53.11 -9.70 -13.33
N VAL A 116 53.56 -8.49 -12.99
CA VAL A 116 54.90 -8.01 -13.31
C VAL A 116 55.75 -8.14 -12.06
N LEU A 117 56.38 -9.30 -11.88
CA LEU A 117 57.55 -9.37 -11.01
C LEU A 117 58.64 -8.52 -11.68
N SER A 118 59.25 -7.62 -10.91
CA SER A 118 60.32 -6.70 -11.34
C SER A 118 61.61 -7.38 -11.81
N ASP A 119 61.57 -8.67 -12.16
CA ASP A 119 62.70 -9.51 -12.59
C ASP A 119 62.51 -10.12 -13.99
N GLY A 120 61.61 -9.55 -14.80
CA GLY A 120 61.50 -9.87 -16.23
C GLY A 120 60.85 -11.21 -16.60
N GLN A 121 60.40 -12.02 -15.63
CA GLN A 121 59.61 -13.23 -15.87
C GLN A 121 58.16 -13.10 -15.37
N PRO A 122 57.15 -13.24 -16.24
CA PRO A 122 55.75 -13.13 -15.86
C PRO A 122 55.28 -14.34 -15.03
N ALA A 123 54.64 -14.08 -13.89
CA ALA A 123 54.24 -15.08 -12.89
C ALA A 123 53.10 -16.03 -13.30
N ILE A 124 52.55 -15.90 -14.53
CA ILE A 124 51.56 -16.83 -15.08
C ILE A 124 52.09 -17.42 -16.40
N PRO A 125 52.19 -18.76 -16.54
CA PRO A 125 52.65 -19.39 -17.78
C PRO A 125 51.72 -19.18 -19.00
N GLU A 126 50.43 -18.85 -18.79
CA GLU A 126 49.45 -18.58 -19.87
C GLU A 126 49.68 -17.26 -20.61
N LEU A 127 50.38 -16.28 -20.01
CA LEU A 127 50.66 -14.98 -20.66
C LEU A 127 51.80 -15.04 -21.69
N ARG A 128 52.58 -16.14 -21.71
CA ARG A 128 53.66 -16.36 -22.68
C ARG A 128 53.16 -16.85 -24.05
N HIS A 129 51.91 -17.33 -24.13
CA HIS A 129 51.32 -17.75 -25.39
C HIS A 129 50.65 -16.58 -26.10
N LYS A 130 50.92 -16.41 -27.41
CA LYS A 130 50.29 -15.40 -28.29
C LYS A 130 48.75 -15.35 -28.21
N TYR A 131 48.10 -16.42 -27.75
CA TYR A 131 46.65 -16.55 -27.65
C TYR A 131 46.08 -16.41 -26.21
N GLY A 132 46.90 -16.15 -25.19
CA GLY A 132 46.44 -16.07 -23.79
C GLY A 132 45.38 -14.98 -23.56
N TYR A 133 45.53 -13.82 -24.20
CA TYR A 133 44.53 -12.75 -24.16
C TYR A 133 43.20 -13.15 -24.81
N LEU A 134 43.26 -13.97 -25.86
CA LEU A 134 42.07 -14.44 -26.58
C LEU A 134 41.31 -15.50 -25.77
N ILE A 135 42.04 -16.39 -25.09
CA ILE A 135 41.47 -17.38 -24.15
C ILE A 135 40.83 -16.68 -22.94
N PHE A 136 41.47 -15.64 -22.40
CA PHE A 136 40.89 -14.82 -21.31
C PHE A 136 39.53 -14.21 -21.70
N TRP A 137 39.42 -13.63 -22.89
CA TRP A 137 38.16 -13.11 -23.41
C TRP A 137 37.11 -14.20 -23.65
N LEU A 138 37.51 -15.38 -24.13
CA LEU A 138 36.60 -16.51 -24.29
C LEU A 138 36.06 -17.02 -22.94
N VAL A 139 36.92 -17.10 -21.92
CA VAL A 139 36.52 -17.52 -20.57
C VAL A 139 35.63 -16.47 -19.91
N SER A 140 35.97 -15.18 -20.03
CA SER A 140 35.16 -14.10 -19.44
C SER A 140 33.77 -14.02 -20.09
N VAL A 141 33.69 -14.08 -21.42
CA VAL A 141 32.43 -14.08 -22.15
C VAL A 141 31.64 -15.37 -21.87
N GLY A 142 32.31 -16.53 -21.84
CA GLY A 142 31.68 -17.81 -21.51
C GLY A 142 31.07 -17.83 -20.10
N LEU A 143 31.78 -17.27 -19.11
CA LEU A 143 31.32 -17.18 -17.72
C LEU A 143 30.13 -16.22 -17.58
N VAL A 144 30.17 -15.09 -18.28
CA VAL A 144 29.04 -14.13 -18.32
C VAL A 144 27.83 -14.76 -19.01
N LEU A 145 28.01 -15.45 -20.14
CA LEU A 145 26.91 -16.11 -20.87
C LEU A 145 26.29 -17.27 -20.08
N THR A 146 27.10 -18.09 -19.41
CA THR A 146 26.60 -19.20 -18.58
C THR A 146 25.95 -18.70 -17.29
N GLY A 147 26.52 -17.69 -16.64
CA GLY A 147 25.95 -17.04 -15.45
C GLY A 147 24.65 -16.31 -15.75
N ALA A 148 24.63 -15.47 -16.78
CA ALA A 148 23.42 -14.78 -17.24
C ALA A 148 22.37 -15.77 -17.78
N GLY A 149 22.79 -16.83 -18.48
CA GLY A 149 21.91 -17.86 -19.02
C GLY A 149 21.24 -18.70 -17.92
N THR A 150 21.98 -19.10 -16.89
CA THR A 150 21.42 -19.83 -15.73
C THR A 150 20.52 -18.95 -14.89
N LEU A 151 20.89 -17.69 -14.63
CA LEU A 151 20.02 -16.72 -13.96
C LEU A 151 18.75 -16.43 -14.75
N TYR A 152 18.88 -16.19 -16.07
CA TYR A 152 17.73 -15.98 -16.95
C TYR A 152 16.81 -17.20 -16.98
N CYS A 153 17.37 -18.41 -17.07
CA CYS A 153 16.60 -19.66 -17.04
C CYS A 153 15.90 -19.85 -15.68
N CYS A 154 16.58 -19.56 -14.57
CA CYS A 154 16.02 -19.64 -13.23
C CYS A 154 14.91 -18.61 -12.98
N VAL A 155 15.08 -17.36 -13.44
CA VAL A 155 14.05 -16.31 -13.37
C VAL A 155 12.86 -16.67 -14.26
N ARG A 156 13.11 -17.20 -15.46
CA ARG A 156 12.05 -17.67 -16.37
C ARG A 156 11.28 -18.87 -15.80
N ARG A 157 11.95 -19.81 -15.13
CA ARG A 157 11.29 -20.93 -14.43
C ARG A 157 10.56 -20.52 -13.17
N ARG A 158 10.95 -19.44 -12.50
CA ARG A 158 10.21 -18.90 -11.35
C ARG A 158 8.96 -18.11 -11.75
N SER A 159 8.89 -17.66 -13.00
CA SER A 159 7.76 -16.89 -13.54
C SER A 159 6.69 -17.75 -14.22
N LEU A 160 6.94 -19.05 -14.43
CA LEU A 160 6.01 -20.06 -14.96
C LEU A 160 5.55 -20.97 -13.82
#